data_AF-A0A259LS01-F1
#
_entry.id   AF-A0A259LS01-F1
#
_cell.length_a   1.000
_cell.length_b   1.000
_cell.length_c   1.000
_cell.angle_alpha   90.00
_cell.angle_beta   90.00
_cell.angle_gamma   90.00
#
_symmetry.space_group_name_H-M   'P 1'
#
loop_
_entity.id
_entity.type
_entity.pdbx_description
1 polymer ?
#
loop_
_entity_poly.entity_id
_entity_poly.type
_entity_poly.pdbx_seq_one_letter_code
_entity_poly.pdbx_strand_id
1 'polypeptide(L)'
;HYPDFEIIWFGHIGDGNLHLNILKPEDMAKEDFFEKCQQVNKWVFEIVERYQGSVSAEHGVGMTKKPYLKYTRSEAEIAYLRGIKQVFDPNNVMNPGKIFD
;
A
#
# COMPACT_ATOMS: atom_id res chain seq x y z
N HIS A 1 6.84 -1.49 -19.26
CA HIS A 1 6.81 -0.03 -19.46
C HIS A 1 5.36 0.42 -19.50
N TYR A 2 5.09 1.57 -18.89
CA TYR A 2 3.75 2.08 -18.57
C TYR A 2 3.44 3.41 -19.30
N PRO A 3 3.71 3.54 -20.62
CA PRO A 3 3.63 4.85 -21.28
C PRO A 3 2.21 5.33 -21.59
N ASP A 4 1.23 4.42 -21.64
CA ASP A 4 -0.10 4.72 -22.21
C ASP A 4 -1.18 5.09 -21.16
N PHE A 5 -0.82 5.14 -19.88
CA PHE A 5 -1.73 5.54 -18.82
C PHE A 5 -1.55 7.00 -18.46
N GLU A 6 -2.67 7.69 -18.28
CA GLU A 6 -2.67 9.01 -17.69
C GLU A 6 -2.42 8.89 -16.17
N ILE A 7 -1.36 9.57 -15.70
CA ILE A 7 -0.95 9.57 -14.30
C ILE A 7 -1.08 10.97 -13.75
N ILE A 8 -1.82 11.11 -12.66
CA ILE A 8 -1.95 12.36 -11.92
C ILE A 8 -1.06 12.29 -10.68
N TRP A 9 -0.12 13.23 -10.59
CA TRP A 9 0.76 13.42 -9.45
C TRP A 9 0.42 14.72 -8.75
N PHE A 10 0.16 14.64 -7.45
CA PHE A 10 0.01 15.80 -6.58
C PHE A 10 0.36 15.40 -5.16
N GLY A 11 0.53 16.35 -4.25
CA GLY A 11 0.74 16.02 -2.85
C GLY A 11 1.33 17.16 -2.05
N HIS A 12 1.84 16.81 -0.89
CA HIS A 12 2.33 17.72 0.12
C HIS A 12 3.85 17.65 0.14
N ILE A 13 4.50 18.47 -0.69
CA ILE A 13 5.97 18.44 -0.78
C ILE A 13 6.66 18.83 0.54
N GLY A 14 5.98 19.60 1.39
CA GLY A 14 6.51 20.04 2.69
C GLY A 14 6.72 18.92 3.71
N ASP A 15 5.99 17.80 3.60
CA ASP A 15 6.14 16.63 4.46
C ASP A 15 6.60 15.37 3.71
N GLY A 16 6.84 15.49 2.40
CA GLY A 16 7.30 14.38 1.56
C GLY A 16 6.20 13.39 1.15
N ASN A 17 4.91 13.77 1.25
CA ASN A 17 3.79 12.93 0.84
C ASN A 17 3.38 13.16 -0.63
N LEU A 18 3.31 12.07 -1.40
CA LEU A 18 2.97 12.09 -2.82
C LEU A 18 1.78 11.17 -3.10
N HIS A 19 0.78 11.71 -3.78
CA HIS A 19 -0.40 11.02 -4.25
C HIS A 19 -0.22 10.68 -5.73
N LEU A 20 -0.12 9.37 -6.00
CA LEU A 20 -0.05 8.80 -7.33
C LEU A 20 -1.44 8.24 -7.68
N ASN A 21 -2.08 8.81 -8.67
CA ASN A 21 -3.33 8.29 -9.21
C ASN A 21 -3.14 7.91 -10.68
N ILE A 22 -3.71 6.76 -11.04
CA ILE A 22 -3.69 6.25 -12.39
C ILE A 22 -5.13 6.26 -12.89
N LEU A 23 -5.37 6.93 -14.01
CA LEU A 23 -6.69 6.92 -14.64
C LEU A 23 -6.84 5.71 -15.55
N LYS A 24 -8.00 5.06 -15.46
CA LYS A 24 -8.37 3.97 -16.38
C LYS A 24 -8.71 4.57 -17.75
N PRO A 25 -8.08 4.12 -18.85
CA PRO A 25 -8.50 4.45 -20.21
C PRO A 25 -9.96 4.05 -20.44
N GLU A 26 -10.72 4.85 -21.19
CA GLU A 26 -12.15 4.62 -21.39
C GLU A 26 -12.44 3.26 -22.06
N ASP A 27 -11.61 2.90 -23.03
CA ASP A 27 -11.69 1.70 -23.87
C ASP A 27 -11.09 0.43 -23.23
N MET A 28 -10.55 0.51 -22.01
CA MET A 28 -9.97 -0.62 -21.30
C MET A 28 -10.96 -1.28 -20.34
N ALA A 29 -11.02 -2.62 -20.34
CA ALA A 29 -11.77 -3.37 -19.34
C ALA A 29 -11.21 -3.12 -17.93
N LYS A 30 -12.09 -3.17 -16.92
CA LYS A 30 -11.71 -2.82 -15.54
C LYS A 30 -10.75 -3.86 -14.94
N GLU A 31 -10.94 -5.12 -15.30
CA GLU A 31 -10.17 -6.25 -14.82
C GLU A 31 -8.73 -6.16 -15.34
N ASP A 32 -8.57 -5.95 -16.65
CA ASP A 32 -7.26 -5.73 -17.29
C ASP A 32 -6.53 -4.52 -16.68
N PHE A 33 -7.27 -3.46 -16.38
CA PHE A 33 -6.73 -2.28 -15.71
C PHE A 33 -6.19 -2.61 -14.31
N PHE A 34 -6.93 -3.39 -13.51
CA PHE A 34 -6.50 -3.76 -12.18
C PHE A 34 -5.30 -4.69 -12.20
N GLU A 35 -5.24 -5.67 -13.11
CA GLU A 35 -4.07 -6.53 -13.29
C GLU A 35 -2.82 -5.72 -13.61
N LYS A 36 -2.93 -4.75 -14.53
CA LYS A 36 -1.83 -3.82 -14.85
C LYS A 36 -1.46 -2.96 -13.64
N CYS A 37 -2.43 -2.43 -12.90
CA CYS A 37 -2.17 -1.64 -11.69
C CYS A 37 -1.46 -2.45 -10.59
N GLN A 38 -1.75 -3.75 -10.45
CA GLN A 38 -1.05 -4.60 -9.48
C GLN A 38 0.44 -4.73 -9.79
N GLN A 39 0.81 -4.82 -11.07
CA GLN A 39 2.22 -4.82 -11.50
C GLN A 39 2.90 -3.47 -11.20
N VAL A 40 2.21 -2.35 -11.46
CA VAL A 40 2.71 -1.02 -11.14
C VAL A 40 2.92 -0.83 -9.64
N ASN A 41 1.96 -1.28 -8.81
CA ASN A 41 2.08 -1.21 -7.36
C ASN A 41 3.37 -1.86 -6.87
N LYS A 42 3.74 -3.03 -7.43
CA LYS A 42 4.99 -3.70 -7.08
C LYS A 42 6.20 -2.82 -7.42
N TRP A 43 6.28 -2.27 -8.63
CA TRP A 43 7.39 -1.39 -9.03
C TRP A 43 7.49 -0.13 -8.18
N VAL A 44 6.35 0.50 -7.88
CA VAL A 44 6.28 1.69 -7.02
C VAL A 44 6.75 1.35 -5.61
N PHE A 45 6.28 0.24 -5.03
CA PHE A 45 6.67 -0.13 -3.66
C PHE A 45 8.13 -0.57 -3.55
N GLU A 46 8.71 -1.19 -4.58
CA GLU A 46 10.16 -1.46 -4.64
C GLU A 46 11.00 -0.16 -4.67
N ILE A 47 10.49 0.89 -5.33
CA ILE A 47 11.12 2.22 -5.30
C ILE A 47 10.99 2.84 -3.91
N VAL A 48 9.78 2.81 -3.33
CA VAL A 48 9.52 3.33 -1.97
C VAL A 48 10.45 2.65 -0.95
N GLU A 49 10.57 1.33 -0.99
CA GLU A 49 11.46 0.55 -0.11
C GLU A 49 12.93 0.94 -0.31
N ARG A 50 13.39 1.07 -1.56
CA ARG A 50 14.78 1.47 -1.88
C ARG A 50 15.15 2.81 -1.25
N TYR A 51 14.21 3.75 -1.19
CA TYR A 51 14.40 5.07 -0.60
C TYR A 51 13.91 5.15 0.85
N GLN A 52 13.66 4.01 1.50
CA GLN A 52 13.21 3.92 2.90
C GLN A 52 11.94 4.76 3.17
N GLY A 53 11.05 4.85 2.19
CA GLY A 53 9.78 5.58 2.28
C GLY A 53 8.63 4.74 2.84
N SER A 54 7.44 5.33 2.88
CA SER A 54 6.21 4.67 3.35
C SER A 54 5.23 4.37 2.21
N VAL A 55 4.76 3.12 2.10
CA VAL A 55 3.67 2.73 1.18
C VAL A 55 2.31 3.31 1.58
N SER A 56 2.23 3.88 2.79
CA SER A 56 1.08 4.65 3.24
C SER A 56 1.53 5.81 4.12
N ALA A 57 1.64 6.99 3.52
CA ALA A 57 1.96 8.21 4.26
C ALA A 57 0.85 8.57 5.26
N GLU A 58 -0.42 8.51 4.83
CA GLU A 58 -1.56 9.01 5.62
C GLU A 58 -2.79 8.08 5.68
N HIS A 59 -3.06 7.27 4.64
CA HIS A 59 -4.31 6.49 4.55
C HIS A 59 -4.34 5.17 5.34
N GLY A 60 -3.29 4.89 6.11
CA GLY A 60 -3.16 3.63 6.87
C GLY A 60 -3.04 2.39 5.99
N VAL A 61 -3.13 1.20 6.59
CA VAL A 61 -2.87 -0.09 5.92
C VAL A 61 -4.16 -0.82 5.55
N GLY A 62 -5.05 -1.01 6.52
CA GLY A 62 -6.34 -1.67 6.32
C GLY A 62 -6.23 -3.07 5.73
N MET A 63 -7.17 -3.44 4.88
CA MET A 63 -7.15 -4.69 4.12
C MET A 63 -6.29 -4.57 2.85
N THR A 64 -6.42 -3.44 2.15
CA THR A 64 -5.83 -3.21 0.82
C THR A 64 -4.30 -3.22 0.83
N LYS A 65 -3.66 -2.60 1.84
CA LYS A 65 -2.20 -2.48 1.88
C LYS A 65 -1.52 -3.50 2.78
N LYS A 66 -2.28 -4.37 3.45
CA LYS A 66 -1.74 -5.44 4.31
C LYS A 66 -0.69 -6.30 3.60
N PRO A 67 -0.86 -6.73 2.33
CA PRO A 67 0.15 -7.53 1.63
C PRO A 67 1.47 -6.78 1.37
N TYR A 68 1.47 -5.45 1.47
CA TYR A 68 2.59 -4.58 1.12
C TYR A 68 3.30 -4.00 2.36
N LEU A 69 2.91 -4.39 3.57
CA LEU A 69 3.47 -3.83 4.81
C LEU A 69 5.00 -3.99 4.91
N LYS A 70 5.53 -5.09 4.35
CA LYS A 70 6.98 -5.40 4.32
C LYS A 70 7.84 -4.37 3.61
N TYR A 71 7.28 -3.60 2.67
CA TYR A 71 8.02 -2.55 1.95
C TYR A 71 8.32 -1.32 2.81
N THR A 72 7.71 -1.22 4.01
CA THR A 72 7.88 -0.09 4.94
C THR A 72 8.24 -0.54 6.36
N ARG A 73 7.97 -1.80 6.73
CA ARG A 73 8.21 -2.33 8.06
C ARG A 73 9.05 -3.59 8.01
N SER A 74 10.04 -3.65 8.88
CA SER A 74 10.83 -4.85 9.12
C SER A 74 9.99 -5.99 9.70
N GLU A 75 10.48 -7.21 9.57
CA GLU A 75 9.85 -8.39 10.17
C GLU A 75 9.74 -8.25 11.70
N ALA A 76 10.73 -7.65 12.34
CA ALA A 76 10.74 -7.39 13.78
C ALA A 76 9.62 -6.42 14.20
N GLU A 77 9.45 -5.30 13.48
CA GLU A 77 8.35 -4.36 13.74
C GLU A 77 6.99 -5.04 13.54
N ILE A 78 6.83 -5.84 12.48
CA ILE A 78 5.59 -6.59 12.22
C ILE A 78 5.31 -7.58 13.36
N ALA A 79 6.32 -8.27 13.87
CA ALA A 79 6.18 -9.18 15.01
C ALA A 79 5.74 -8.44 16.27
N TYR A 80 6.29 -7.26 16.56
CA TYR A 80 5.85 -6.44 17.69
C TYR A 80 4.40 -5.99 17.55
N LEU A 81 3.98 -5.55 16.37
CA LEU A 81 2.60 -5.14 16.11
C LEU A 81 1.61 -6.31 16.30
N ARG A 82 1.97 -7.52 15.88
CA ARG A 82 1.18 -8.73 16.13
C ARG A 82 1.11 -9.06 17.62
N GLY A 83 2.23 -8.93 18.35
CA GLY A 83 2.27 -9.11 19.80
C GLY A 83 1.33 -8.15 20.53
N ILE A 84 1.37 -6.86 20.17
CA ILE A 84 0.47 -5.83 20.72
C ILE A 84 -0.99 -6.21 20.44
N LYS A 85 -1.32 -6.58 19.19
CA LYS A 85 -2.67 -7.00 18.81
C LYS A 85 -3.16 -8.16 19.69
N GLN A 86 -2.32 -9.17 19.94
CA GLN A 86 -2.69 -10.33 20.74
C GLN A 86 -2.96 -9.99 22.22
N VAL A 87 -2.25 -9.01 22.78
CA VAL A 87 -2.47 -8.55 24.17
C VAL A 87 -3.84 -7.90 24.33
N PHE A 88 -4.24 -7.06 23.38
CA PHE A 88 -5.48 -6.29 23.48
C PHE A 88 -6.70 -6.97 22.86
N ASP A 89 -6.50 -7.90 21.92
CA ASP A 89 -7.57 -8.63 21.26
C ASP A 89 -7.21 -10.12 21.08
N PRO A 90 -7.15 -10.88 22.19
CA PRO A 90 -6.73 -12.28 22.16
C PRO A 90 -7.70 -13.20 21.38
N ASN A 91 -8.95 -12.75 21.17
CA ASN A 91 -9.98 -13.48 20.44
C ASN A 91 -10.14 -13.00 18.98
N ASN A 92 -9.31 -12.05 18.54
CA ASN A 92 -9.32 -11.47 17.19
C ASN A 92 -10.70 -10.93 16.73
N VAL A 93 -11.47 -10.30 17.63
CA VAL A 93 -12.80 -9.74 17.32
C VAL A 93 -12.75 -8.27 16.91
N MET A 94 -11.69 -7.55 17.27
CA MET A 94 -11.52 -6.14 16.94
C MET A 94 -11.00 -5.97 15.51
N ASN A 95 -11.94 -5.83 14.59
CA ASN A 95 -11.69 -5.55 13.17
C ASN A 95 -10.83 -6.63 12.47
N PRO A 96 -11.31 -7.88 12.38
CA PRO A 96 -10.56 -8.99 11.81
C PRO A 96 -10.24 -8.78 10.33
N GLY A 97 -9.09 -9.30 9.90
CA GLY A 97 -8.61 -9.28 8.51
C GLY A 97 -7.98 -7.96 8.04
N LYS A 98 -7.81 -6.98 8.94
CA LYS A 98 -7.17 -5.69 8.64
C LYS A 98 -5.80 -5.68 9.31
N ILE A 99 -4.76 -5.31 8.56
CA ILE A 99 -3.35 -5.31 8.98
C ILE A 99 -2.82 -6.73 9.28
N PHE A 100 -3.48 -7.49 10.14
CA PHE A 100 -3.16 -8.87 10.50
C PHE A 100 -4.41 -9.77 10.37
N ASP A 101 -4.16 -11.06 10.22
CA ASP A 101 -5.13 -12.12 10.46
C ASP A 101 -4.92 -12.70 11.85
#